data_AF-A0A1C7MLJ6-F1
#
_entry.id   AF-A0A1C7MLJ6-F1
#
_cell.length_a   1.000
_cell.length_b   1.000
_cell.length_c   1.000
_cell.angle_alpha   90.00
_cell.angle_beta   90.00
_cell.angle_gamma   90.00
#
_symmetry.space_group_name_H-M   'P 1'
#
loop_
_entity.id
_entity.type
_entity.pdbx_description
1 polymer ?
#
loop_
_entity_poly.entity_id
_entity_poly.type
_entity_poly.pdbx_seq_one_letter_code
_entity_poly.pdbx_strand_id
1 'polypeptide(L)'
;MFARAVIAAVLAAPFVAQSVFAADCSRTYTVQEGDWCDTISAAKNVSTYQLAVVNTGNIDSSCDNLQVGNTICLGTVGEDCTTTYVVKQNDSCDLIAQNYQLNTTILYTNNPQIDAECSNIYIGEVLCVAKSIAVPPPPAGSSLPAATIPATATPANAHPSTSASVPSSTSTDAGNDDDLPWCDEL
;
A
#
# COMPACT_ATOMS: atom_id res chain seq x y z
N MET A 1 -61.85 33.38 -22.37
CA MET A 1 -61.65 32.33 -21.34
C MET A 1 -60.15 32.15 -21.15
N PHE A 2 -59.68 32.27 -19.92
CA PHE A 2 -58.30 32.58 -19.56
C PHE A 2 -57.35 31.37 -19.69
N ALA A 3 -56.26 31.54 -20.43
CA ALA A 3 -55.15 30.58 -20.46
C ALA A 3 -54.30 30.75 -19.19
N ARG A 4 -54.20 29.69 -18.38
CA ARG A 4 -53.35 29.64 -17.18
C ARG A 4 -51.96 29.15 -17.58
N ALA A 5 -50.98 30.03 -17.54
CA ALA A 5 -49.57 29.64 -17.61
C ALA A 5 -49.12 29.12 -16.24
N VAL A 6 -48.64 27.87 -16.20
CA VAL A 6 -48.00 27.28 -15.01
C VAL A 6 -46.50 27.50 -15.18
N ILE A 7 -45.93 28.39 -14.37
CA ILE A 7 -44.48 28.63 -14.32
C ILE A 7 -43.92 27.68 -13.27
N ALA A 8 -43.27 26.60 -13.71
CA ALA A 8 -42.50 25.73 -12.85
C ALA A 8 -41.15 26.39 -12.55
N ALA A 9 -40.96 26.84 -11.31
CA ALA A 9 -39.67 27.32 -10.84
C ALA A 9 -38.75 26.13 -10.57
N VAL A 10 -37.77 25.91 -11.45
CA VAL A 10 -36.71 24.92 -11.26
C VAL A 10 -35.75 25.46 -10.21
N LEU A 11 -35.83 24.94 -8.98
CA LEU A 11 -34.84 25.17 -7.93
C LEU A 11 -33.53 24.47 -8.32
N ALA A 12 -32.61 25.21 -8.94
CA ALA A 12 -31.25 24.75 -9.13
C ALA A 12 -30.54 24.78 -7.77
N ALA A 13 -30.40 23.61 -7.13
CA ALA A 13 -29.54 23.47 -5.97
C ALA A 13 -28.06 23.63 -6.41
N PRO A 14 -27.25 24.43 -5.70
CA PRO A 14 -25.83 24.52 -6.02
C PRO A 14 -25.18 23.17 -5.72
N PHE A 15 -24.69 22.52 -6.77
CA PHE A 15 -23.83 21.35 -6.65
C PHE A 15 -22.51 21.85 -6.05
N VAL A 16 -22.31 21.65 -4.76
CA VAL A 16 -21.01 21.91 -4.12
C VAL A 16 -20.07 20.83 -4.66
N ALA A 17 -19.33 21.16 -5.72
CA ALA A 17 -18.20 20.35 -6.14
C ALA A 17 -17.20 20.35 -4.97
N GLN A 18 -17.10 19.23 -4.27
CA GLN A 18 -16.04 19.03 -3.30
C GLN A 18 -14.74 18.98 -4.08
N SER A 19 -14.02 20.11 -4.10
CA SER A 19 -12.65 20.16 -4.60
C SER A 19 -11.82 19.24 -3.72
N VAL A 20 -11.50 18.06 -4.23
CA VAL A 20 -10.34 17.31 -3.75
C VAL A 20 -9.16 18.19 -4.12
N PHE A 21 -8.65 18.96 -3.15
CA PHE A 21 -7.42 19.71 -3.35
C PHE A 21 -6.35 18.68 -3.71
N ALA A 22 -5.82 18.74 -4.92
CA ALA A 22 -4.53 18.16 -5.21
C ALA A 22 -3.58 18.82 -4.22
N ALA A 23 -3.12 18.07 -3.21
CA ALA A 23 -2.32 18.63 -2.15
C ALA A 23 -1.05 19.26 -2.76
N ASP A 24 -0.74 20.49 -2.37
CA ASP A 24 0.38 21.23 -2.95
C ASP A 24 1.67 20.47 -2.67
N CYS A 25 2.39 20.11 -3.74
CA CYS A 25 3.66 19.40 -3.61
C CYS A 25 4.69 20.30 -2.92
N SER A 26 5.25 19.84 -1.80
CA SER A 26 6.21 20.60 -0.98
C SER A 26 7.66 20.34 -1.39
N ARG A 27 7.96 19.14 -1.89
CA ARG A 27 9.29 18.73 -2.35
C ARG A 27 9.17 17.97 -3.66
N THR A 28 10.06 18.25 -4.59
CA THR A 28 10.07 17.62 -5.92
C THR A 28 11.41 16.95 -6.20
N TYR A 29 11.38 16.02 -7.14
CA TYR A 29 12.57 15.34 -7.65
C TYR A 29 12.44 15.10 -9.15
N THR A 30 13.54 15.27 -9.88
CA THR A 30 13.60 14.94 -11.31
C THR A 30 14.25 13.58 -11.47
N VAL A 31 13.49 12.64 -12.06
CA VAL A 31 13.92 11.26 -12.30
C VAL A 31 15.18 11.24 -13.16
N GLN A 32 16.17 10.48 -12.72
CA GLN A 32 17.45 10.25 -13.35
C GLN A 32 17.52 8.85 -13.99
N GLU A 33 18.50 8.66 -14.87
CA GLU A 33 18.75 7.36 -15.48
C GLU A 33 19.16 6.33 -14.41
N GLY A 34 18.50 5.18 -14.39
CA GLY A 34 18.73 4.11 -13.42
C GLY A 34 17.97 4.26 -12.10
N ASP A 35 17.11 5.28 -11.97
CA ASP A 35 16.27 5.44 -10.80
C ASP A 35 15.18 4.37 -10.68
N TRP A 36 14.83 4.08 -9.43
CA TRP A 36 13.72 3.23 -9.01
C TRP A 36 13.05 3.86 -7.78
N CYS A 37 11.79 3.55 -7.48
CA CYS A 37 11.10 4.13 -6.33
C CYS A 37 11.90 4.00 -5.04
N ASP A 38 12.40 2.80 -4.72
CA ASP A 38 13.14 2.56 -3.49
C ASP A 38 14.49 3.29 -3.45
N THR A 39 15.20 3.41 -4.58
CA THR A 39 16.49 4.12 -4.63
C THR A 39 16.29 5.63 -4.51
N ILE A 40 15.25 6.18 -5.15
CA ILE A 40 14.81 7.57 -4.95
C ILE A 40 14.42 7.79 -3.49
N SER A 41 13.58 6.91 -2.94
CA SER A 41 13.08 6.98 -1.58
C SER A 41 14.21 6.99 -0.55
N ALA A 42 15.19 6.10 -0.72
CA ALA A 42 16.35 6.02 0.16
C ALA A 42 17.25 7.27 0.02
N ALA A 43 17.45 7.77 -1.20
CA ALA A 43 18.29 8.93 -1.46
C ALA A 43 17.65 10.26 -1.03
N LYS A 44 16.31 10.34 -1.02
CA LYS A 44 15.56 11.59 -0.81
C LYS A 44 14.75 11.63 0.47
N ASN A 45 14.92 10.64 1.35
CA ASN A 45 14.21 10.52 2.63
C ASN A 45 12.70 10.71 2.43
N VAL A 46 12.11 9.80 1.66
CA VAL A 46 10.65 9.67 1.48
C VAL A 46 10.32 8.19 1.56
N SER A 47 9.22 7.81 2.22
CA SER A 47 8.82 6.40 2.24
C SER A 47 8.35 5.95 0.86
N THR A 48 8.58 4.69 0.51
CA THR A 48 8.14 4.12 -0.79
C THR A 48 6.63 4.29 -0.95
N TYR A 49 5.86 4.09 0.12
CA TYR A 49 4.42 4.35 0.15
C TYR A 49 4.08 5.81 -0.13
N GLN A 50 4.68 6.78 0.58
CA GLN A 50 4.36 8.19 0.37
C GLN A 50 4.67 8.60 -1.07
N LEU A 51 5.82 8.18 -1.61
CA LEU A 51 6.22 8.46 -2.99
C LEU A 51 5.16 7.94 -3.98
N ALA A 52 4.67 6.71 -3.78
CA ALA A 52 3.68 6.13 -4.65
C ALA A 52 2.31 6.84 -4.53
N VAL A 53 1.87 7.18 -3.31
CA VAL A 53 0.58 7.83 -3.07
C VAL A 53 0.52 9.25 -3.65
N VAL A 54 1.53 10.08 -3.40
CA VAL A 54 1.52 11.48 -3.88
C VAL A 54 1.66 11.60 -5.40
N ASN A 55 2.05 10.52 -6.07
CA ASN A 55 2.12 10.43 -7.53
C ASN A 55 1.11 9.41 -8.10
N THR A 56 0.01 9.14 -7.39
CA THR A 56 -1.03 8.23 -7.86
C THR A 56 -1.52 8.65 -9.25
N GLY A 57 -1.55 7.70 -10.18
CA GLY A 57 -1.92 7.92 -11.58
C GLY A 57 -0.75 8.29 -12.50
N ASN A 58 0.39 8.67 -11.93
CA ASN A 58 1.63 8.95 -12.67
C ASN A 58 2.70 7.87 -12.43
N ILE A 59 2.75 7.29 -11.24
CA ILE A 59 3.58 6.13 -10.89
C ILE A 59 2.65 4.96 -10.60
N ASP A 60 2.91 3.80 -11.19
CA ASP A 60 2.14 2.59 -10.91
C ASP A 60 2.65 1.83 -9.67
N SER A 61 1.95 0.76 -9.29
CA SER A 61 2.30 -0.05 -8.13
C SER A 61 3.62 -0.80 -8.26
N SER A 62 4.09 -1.03 -9.50
CA SER A 62 5.33 -1.74 -9.80
C SER A 62 6.51 -0.79 -9.89
N CYS A 63 6.28 0.52 -10.01
CA CYS A 63 7.28 1.57 -10.20
C CYS A 63 8.19 1.35 -11.43
N ASP A 64 7.71 0.62 -12.44
CA ASP A 64 8.47 0.37 -13.67
C ASP A 64 8.22 1.43 -14.76
N ASN A 65 7.29 2.37 -14.49
CA ASN A 65 6.87 3.40 -15.42
C ASN A 65 7.53 4.77 -15.21
N LEU A 66 8.61 4.85 -14.41
CA LEU A 66 9.37 6.08 -14.22
C LEU A 66 9.99 6.59 -15.53
N GLN A 67 9.78 7.87 -15.84
CA GLN A 67 10.32 8.51 -17.04
C GLN A 67 11.45 9.47 -16.67
N VAL A 68 12.64 9.23 -17.21
CA VAL A 68 13.81 10.10 -17.01
C VAL A 68 13.49 11.53 -17.44
N GLY A 69 13.83 12.51 -16.60
CA GLY A 69 13.55 13.92 -16.82
C GLY A 69 12.18 14.39 -16.32
N ASN A 70 11.26 13.47 -15.97
CA ASN A 70 10.00 13.86 -15.36
C ASN A 70 10.22 14.30 -13.90
N THR A 71 9.50 15.34 -13.50
CA THR A 71 9.45 15.78 -12.11
C THR A 71 8.32 15.07 -11.39
N ILE A 72 8.67 14.37 -10.31
CA ILE A 72 7.75 13.68 -9.40
C ILE A 72 7.68 14.42 -8.07
N CYS A 73 6.58 14.24 -7.35
CA CYS A 73 6.39 14.78 -6.02
C CYS A 73 6.98 13.84 -4.95
N LEU A 74 7.67 14.37 -3.96
CA LEU A 74 8.21 13.58 -2.84
C LEU A 74 7.33 13.69 -1.58
N GLY A 75 6.52 14.73 -1.47
CA GLY A 75 5.69 14.99 -0.29
C GLY A 75 4.84 16.23 -0.51
N THR A 76 3.79 16.38 0.26
CA THR A 76 2.84 17.49 0.13
C THR A 76 2.90 18.38 1.37
N VAL A 77 2.32 19.58 1.28
CA VAL A 77 2.28 20.49 2.44
C VAL A 77 1.43 19.86 3.55
N GLY A 78 2.06 19.60 4.70
CA GLY A 78 1.42 19.01 5.88
C GLY A 78 1.51 17.49 5.97
N GLU A 79 1.86 16.82 4.87
CA GLU A 79 2.02 15.35 4.80
C GLU A 79 3.33 15.03 4.07
N ASP A 80 4.44 15.10 4.82
CA ASP A 80 5.77 14.80 4.31
C ASP A 80 6.65 14.11 5.38
N CYS A 81 6.68 12.77 5.34
CA CYS A 81 7.54 11.98 6.19
C CYS A 81 9.00 11.99 5.69
N THR A 82 9.83 12.76 6.39
CA THR A 82 11.29 12.85 6.14
C THR A 82 12.13 12.02 7.10
N THR A 83 11.51 11.42 8.13
CA THR A 83 12.18 10.49 9.05
C THR A 83 11.92 9.07 8.57
N THR A 84 12.86 8.53 7.79
CA THR A 84 12.70 7.25 7.09
C THR A 84 13.71 6.21 7.52
N TYR A 85 13.38 4.94 7.27
CA TYR A 85 14.25 3.79 7.49
C TYR A 85 14.26 2.90 6.25
N VAL A 86 15.44 2.46 5.84
CA VAL A 86 15.62 1.47 4.76
C VAL A 86 15.65 0.08 5.37
N VAL A 87 14.70 -0.76 4.98
CA VAL A 87 14.55 -2.14 5.45
C VAL A 87 15.75 -2.98 5.06
N LYS A 88 16.19 -3.82 6.00
CA LYS A 88 17.36 -4.68 5.92
C LYS A 88 16.99 -6.13 6.16
N GLN A 89 17.95 -7.01 5.89
CA GLN A 89 17.84 -8.42 6.20
C GLN A 89 17.53 -8.65 7.68
N ASN A 90 16.54 -9.50 7.94
CA ASN A 90 16.04 -9.90 9.26
C ASN A 90 15.34 -8.79 10.07
N ASP A 91 14.99 -7.67 9.45
CA ASP A 91 14.11 -6.69 10.10
C ASP A 91 12.71 -7.26 10.26
N SER A 92 11.98 -6.80 11.27
CA SER A 92 10.53 -6.98 11.42
C SER A 92 9.91 -5.66 11.86
N CYS A 93 8.60 -5.50 11.70
CA CYS A 93 7.92 -4.28 12.17
C CYS A 93 8.11 -4.04 13.67
N ASP A 94 8.14 -5.10 14.49
CA ASP A 94 8.38 -4.98 15.93
C ASP A 94 9.80 -4.51 16.26
N LEU A 95 10.81 -5.05 15.56
CA LEU A 95 12.21 -4.63 15.74
C LEU A 95 12.39 -3.18 15.30
N ILE A 96 11.81 -2.78 14.17
CA ILE A 96 11.84 -1.41 13.67
C ILE A 96 11.14 -0.47 14.66
N ALA A 97 9.92 -0.82 15.10
CA ALA A 97 9.16 -0.01 16.04
C ALA A 97 9.92 0.17 17.37
N GLN A 98 10.53 -0.89 17.90
CA GLN A 98 11.33 -0.82 19.12
C GLN A 98 12.56 0.09 18.94
N ASN A 99 13.31 -0.09 17.85
CA ASN A 99 14.54 0.67 17.57
C ASN A 99 14.28 2.18 17.43
N TYR A 100 13.12 2.55 16.88
CA TYR A 100 12.71 3.95 16.69
C TYR A 100 11.78 4.48 17.82
N GLN A 101 11.49 3.65 18.83
CA GLN A 101 10.56 3.94 19.92
C GLN A 101 9.21 4.45 19.41
N LEU A 102 8.65 3.71 18.46
CA LEU A 102 7.35 3.97 17.84
C LEU A 102 6.25 3.15 18.50
N ASN A 103 5.06 3.73 18.54
CA ASN A 103 3.84 2.94 18.69
C ASN A 103 3.61 2.16 17.38
N THR A 104 3.35 0.86 17.45
CA THR A 104 3.11 0.02 16.26
C THR A 104 1.95 0.54 15.41
N THR A 105 0.88 1.07 16.01
CA THR A 105 -0.21 1.74 15.30
C THR A 105 0.29 2.92 14.48
N ILE A 106 1.23 3.71 15.00
CA ILE A 106 1.82 4.84 14.25
C ILE A 106 2.66 4.31 13.08
N LEU A 107 3.44 3.23 13.28
CA LEU A 107 4.19 2.60 12.21
C LEU A 107 3.27 2.15 11.07
N TYR A 108 2.21 1.40 11.36
CA TYR A 108 1.25 0.93 10.35
C TYR A 108 0.45 2.08 9.72
N THR A 109 0.09 3.12 10.48
CA THR A 109 -0.62 4.28 9.91
C THR A 109 0.28 5.08 8.97
N ASN A 110 1.58 5.17 9.27
CA ASN A 110 2.56 5.81 8.40
C ASN A 110 3.01 4.92 7.23
N ASN A 111 2.72 3.62 7.27
CA ASN A 111 3.04 2.66 6.24
C ASN A 111 1.86 1.71 5.97
N PRO A 112 0.73 2.22 5.45
CA PRO A 112 -0.50 1.44 5.27
C PRO A 112 -0.35 0.27 4.29
N GLN A 113 0.70 0.26 3.47
CA GLN A 113 1.00 -0.83 2.56
C GLN A 113 1.46 -2.10 3.27
N ILE A 114 1.92 -2.01 4.51
CA ILE A 114 2.35 -3.17 5.30
C ILE A 114 1.12 -3.97 5.73
N ASP A 115 1.14 -5.28 5.51
CA ASP A 115 0.09 -6.19 5.96
C ASP A 115 0.09 -6.37 7.48
N ALA A 116 -0.99 -6.95 8.03
CA ALA A 116 -1.13 -7.12 9.47
C ALA A 116 -0.05 -8.01 10.11
N GLU A 117 0.56 -8.90 9.33
CA GLU A 117 1.60 -9.83 9.77
C GLU A 117 3.02 -9.27 9.55
N CYS A 118 3.14 -8.06 8.98
CA CYS A 118 4.39 -7.48 8.49
C CYS A 118 5.17 -8.45 7.58
N SER A 119 4.46 -9.27 6.81
CA SER A 119 5.07 -10.33 6.00
C SER A 119 5.54 -9.86 4.63
N ASN A 120 5.10 -8.68 4.22
CA ASN A 120 5.32 -8.13 2.90
C ASN A 120 6.44 -7.06 2.80
N ILE A 121 7.22 -6.85 3.86
CA ILE A 121 8.38 -5.96 3.79
C ILE A 121 9.60 -6.64 3.16
N TYR A 122 10.37 -5.89 2.39
CA TYR A 122 11.53 -6.41 1.65
C TYR A 122 12.77 -5.52 1.78
N ILE A 123 13.94 -6.11 1.58
CA ILE A 123 15.22 -5.39 1.68
C ILE A 123 15.27 -4.26 0.66
N GLY A 124 15.56 -3.06 1.13
CA GLY A 124 15.61 -1.85 0.31
C GLY A 124 14.33 -1.01 0.34
N GLU A 125 13.19 -1.58 0.77
CA GLU A 125 11.97 -0.79 0.97
C GLU A 125 12.21 0.33 1.99
N VAL A 126 11.61 1.49 1.78
CA VAL A 126 11.79 2.65 2.66
C VAL A 126 10.51 2.94 3.43
N LEU A 127 10.58 2.79 4.75
CA LEU A 127 9.45 3.02 5.66
C LEU A 127 9.53 4.39 6.31
N CYS A 128 8.37 5.00 6.54
CA CYS A 128 8.23 6.18 7.38
C CYS A 128 8.27 5.76 8.86
N VAL A 129 9.24 6.27 9.61
CA VAL A 129 9.45 5.98 11.04
C VAL A 129 9.31 7.25 11.90
N ALA A 130 8.49 8.19 11.44
CA ALA A 130 8.11 9.37 12.21
C ALA A 130 7.25 8.99 13.43
N LYS A 131 7.42 9.73 14.54
CA LYS A 131 6.69 9.51 15.81
C LYS A 131 5.26 10.04 15.81
N SER A 132 4.85 10.70 14.73
CA SER A 132 3.50 11.20 14.49
C SER A 132 3.07 10.81 13.08
N ILE A 133 1.78 10.89 12.79
CA ILE A 133 1.28 10.69 11.43
C ILE A 133 1.82 11.81 10.55
N ALA A 134 2.48 11.42 9.46
CA ALA A 134 3.20 12.34 8.58
C ALA A 134 3.01 12.03 7.09
N VAL A 135 2.27 10.98 6.75
CA VAL A 135 2.01 10.57 5.36
C VAL A 135 0.54 10.82 4.99
N PRO A 136 0.23 10.94 3.69
CA PRO A 136 -1.16 11.00 3.24
C PRO A 136 -1.93 9.72 3.57
N PRO A 137 -3.24 9.83 3.88
CA PRO A 137 -4.07 8.66 4.11
C PRO A 137 -4.16 7.78 2.86
N PRO A 138 -4.39 6.47 3.02
CA PRO A 138 -4.51 5.57 1.89
C PRO A 138 -5.71 5.95 1.01
N PRO A 139 -5.59 5.82 -0.33
CA PRO A 139 -6.68 6.12 -1.24
C PRO A 139 -7.88 5.19 -1.00
N ALA A 140 -9.09 5.76 -0.96
CA ALA A 140 -10.31 5.00 -0.73
C ALA A 140 -10.67 4.11 -1.93
N GLY A 141 -10.95 2.83 -1.68
CA GLY A 141 -11.58 1.91 -2.66
C GLY A 141 -10.68 1.39 -3.78
N SER A 142 -9.36 1.56 -3.70
CA SER A 142 -8.39 1.03 -4.67
C SER A 142 -7.37 0.11 -4.00
N SER A 143 -6.62 -0.67 -4.80
CA SER A 143 -5.43 -1.37 -4.31
C SER A 143 -4.44 -0.36 -3.75
N LEU A 144 -3.88 -0.63 -2.56
CA LEU A 144 -2.88 0.24 -1.96
C LEU A 144 -1.66 0.35 -2.86
N PRO A 145 -1.22 1.57 -3.21
CA PRO A 145 0.01 1.75 -3.98
C PRO A 145 1.22 1.25 -3.16
N ALA A 146 2.22 0.69 -3.85
CA ALA A 146 3.41 0.07 -3.25
C ALA A 146 3.15 -1.13 -2.31
N ALA A 147 1.93 -1.71 -2.28
CA ALA A 147 1.65 -2.89 -1.46
C ALA A 147 2.14 -4.22 -2.07
N THR A 148 2.55 -4.21 -3.35
CA THR A 148 3.06 -5.42 -4.02
C THR A 148 4.57 -5.50 -3.87
N ILE A 149 5.06 -6.67 -3.45
CA ILE A 149 6.49 -6.97 -3.40
C ILE A 149 7.01 -7.05 -4.85
N PRO A 150 8.04 -6.27 -5.23
CA PRO A 150 8.65 -6.40 -6.54
C PRO A 150 9.13 -7.85 -6.77
N ALA A 151 8.93 -8.41 -7.96
CA ALA A 151 9.28 -9.80 -8.24
C ALA A 151 10.79 -10.12 -8.03
N THR A 152 11.64 -9.10 -8.10
CA THR A 152 13.08 -9.19 -7.88
C THR A 152 13.50 -8.87 -6.44
N ALA A 153 12.56 -8.47 -5.57
CA ALA A 153 12.88 -8.09 -4.21
C ALA A 153 13.13 -9.33 -3.32
N THR A 154 14.08 -9.19 -2.41
CA THR A 154 14.36 -10.20 -1.38
C THR A 154 13.57 -9.86 -0.12
N PRO A 155 12.69 -10.75 0.38
CA PRO A 155 11.96 -10.52 1.63
C PRO A 155 12.90 -10.21 2.80
N ALA A 156 12.51 -9.26 3.66
CA ALA A 156 13.32 -8.85 4.80
C ALA A 156 13.37 -9.96 5.85
N ASN A 157 12.22 -10.54 6.15
CA ASN A 157 12.12 -11.78 6.90
C ASN A 157 12.11 -12.93 5.91
N ALA A 158 12.95 -13.93 6.14
CA ALA A 158 12.67 -15.25 5.62
C ALA A 158 11.42 -15.75 6.34
N HIS A 159 10.23 -15.42 5.84
CA HIS A 159 9.09 -16.26 6.11
C HIS A 159 9.48 -17.64 5.57
N PRO A 160 9.36 -18.73 6.34
CA PRO A 160 9.50 -20.06 5.77
C PRO A 160 8.38 -20.21 4.74
N SER A 161 8.66 -19.85 3.48
CA SER A 161 7.83 -20.20 2.37
C SER A 161 7.95 -21.71 2.24
N THR A 162 6.97 -22.42 2.79
CA THR A 162 6.68 -23.79 2.39
C THR A 162 6.17 -23.79 0.95
N SER A 163 7.02 -23.38 0.00
CA SER A 163 6.92 -23.83 -1.38
C SER A 163 7.49 -25.24 -1.45
N ALA A 164 6.79 -26.17 -0.80
CA ALA A 164 6.84 -27.57 -1.18
C ALA A 164 5.76 -27.75 -2.24
N SER A 165 6.17 -27.95 -3.48
CA SER A 165 5.34 -28.52 -4.52
C SER A 165 4.61 -29.74 -3.94
N VAL A 166 3.29 -29.64 -3.80
CA VAL A 166 2.43 -30.76 -3.43
C VAL A 166 2.60 -31.83 -4.51
N PRO A 167 3.18 -33.01 -4.22
CA PRO A 167 3.01 -34.14 -5.12
C PRO A 167 1.54 -34.52 -5.01
N SER A 168 0.81 -34.48 -6.14
CA SER A 168 -0.48 -35.16 -6.25
C SER A 168 -0.27 -36.65 -6.01
N SER A 169 -0.46 -37.09 -4.78
CA SER A 169 -0.69 -38.50 -4.47
C SER A 169 -2.07 -38.87 -5.00
N THR A 170 -2.05 -39.56 -6.13
CA THR A 170 -3.17 -40.38 -6.63
C THR A 170 -3.48 -41.44 -5.58
N SER A 171 -4.58 -41.26 -4.85
CA SER A 171 -5.18 -42.33 -4.05
C SER A 171 -6.07 -43.16 -4.98
N THR A 172 -5.49 -44.25 -5.48
CA THR A 172 -6.26 -45.46 -5.80
C THR A 172 -6.81 -45.99 -4.50
N ASP A 173 -8.11 -45.79 -4.25
CA ASP A 173 -8.82 -46.54 -3.22
C ASP A 173 -9.92 -47.36 -3.90
N ALA A 174 -9.63 -48.65 -4.03
CA ALA A 174 -10.61 -49.68 -4.28
C ALA A 174 -10.86 -50.34 -2.93
N GLY A 175 -12.01 -50.03 -2.31
CA GLY A 175 -12.33 -50.50 -0.98
C GLY A 175 -13.80 -50.26 -0.63
N ASN A 176 -14.66 -51.07 -1.24
CA ASN A 176 -16.03 -51.45 -0.87
C ASN A 176 -16.81 -50.55 0.11
N ASP A 177 -17.89 -49.98 -0.42
CA ASP A 177 -19.15 -49.74 0.29
C ASP A 177 -19.64 -51.07 0.91
N ASP A 178 -19.84 -51.10 2.23
CA ASP A 178 -20.93 -51.79 2.92
C ASP A 178 -20.75 -51.65 4.45
N ASP A 179 -21.88 -51.51 5.15
CA ASP A 179 -22.05 -51.56 6.62
C ASP A 179 -21.97 -50.25 7.43
N LEU A 180 -22.97 -49.38 7.20
CA LEU A 180 -23.60 -48.66 8.31
C LEU A 180 -24.54 -49.61 9.06
N PRO A 181 -24.37 -49.76 10.39
CA PRO A 181 -25.58 -49.72 11.19
C PRO A 181 -25.40 -49.07 12.59
N TRP A 182 -26.46 -48.37 13.01
CA TRP A 182 -26.81 -47.91 14.36
C TRP A 182 -26.29 -46.53 14.82
N CYS A 183 -27.06 -45.50 14.45
CA CYS A 183 -27.46 -44.49 15.41
C CYS A 183 -28.27 -45.17 16.53
N ASP A 184 -27.91 -44.95 17.80
CA ASP A 184 -28.86 -44.71 18.89
C ASP A 184 -28.12 -44.37 20.21
N GLU A 185 -28.63 -43.30 20.84
CA GLU A 185 -28.55 -42.90 22.27
C GLU A 185 -27.17 -42.62 22.91
N LEU A 186 -26.91 -41.34 23.23
CA LEU A 186 -27.15 -40.71 24.55
C LEU A 186 -26.88 -39.20 24.52
#